data_AF-A0A505IX80-F1
#
_entry.id   AF-A0A505IX80-F1
#
_cell.length_a   1.000
_cell.length_b   1.000
_cell.length_c   1.000
_cell.angle_alpha   90.00
_cell.angle_beta   90.00
_cell.angle_gamma   90.00
#
_symmetry.space_group_name_H-M   'P 1'
#
loop_
_entity.id
_entity.type
_entity.pdbx_description
1 polymer ?
#
loop_
_entity_poly.entity_id
_entity_poly.type
_entity_poly.pdbx_seq_one_letter_code
_entity_poly.pdbx_strand_id
1 'polypeptide(L)'
;MRNKAKFIEDFESVAQPEIIEAVHPIQDAAHTMNQLEESEYHLTVKFTRDSQDKTFQFEVKKREKTDDSSEEIDDYFYIGKGE
;
A
#
# COMPACT_ATOMS: atom_id res chain seq x y z
N MET A 1 1.37 -5.27 7.08
CA MET A 1 0.20 -5.03 6.22
C MET A 1 -0.80 -6.19 6.29
N ARG A 2 -2.03 -5.90 6.70
CA ARG A 2 -3.18 -6.84 6.65
C ARG A 2 -3.90 -6.73 5.31
N ASN A 3 -4.59 -7.82 4.93
CA ASN A 3 -5.35 -7.90 3.68
C ASN A 3 -4.48 -7.72 2.41
N LYS A 4 -3.19 -8.06 2.52
CA LYS A 4 -2.17 -7.90 1.48
C LYS A 4 -2.49 -8.66 0.17
N ALA A 5 -3.21 -9.78 0.25
CA ALA A 5 -3.59 -10.56 -0.93
C ALA A 5 -4.57 -9.78 -1.82
N LYS A 6 -5.60 -9.16 -1.23
CA LYS A 6 -6.52 -8.28 -1.97
C LYS A 6 -5.80 -7.09 -2.57
N PHE A 7 -4.85 -6.51 -1.84
CA PHE A 7 -4.05 -5.40 -2.37
C PHE A 7 -3.24 -5.82 -3.60
N ILE A 8 -2.56 -6.97 -3.54
CA ILE A 8 -1.81 -7.50 -4.67
C ILE A 8 -2.74 -7.72 -5.86
N GLU A 9 -3.87 -8.43 -5.69
CA GLU A 9 -4.84 -8.65 -6.78
C GLU A 9 -5.28 -7.35 -7.45
N ASP A 10 -5.57 -6.35 -6.62
CA ASP A 10 -6.07 -5.08 -7.09
C ASP A 10 -4.98 -4.28 -7.82
N PHE A 11 -3.77 -4.26 -7.26
CA PHE A 11 -2.59 -3.68 -7.86
C PHE A 11 -2.29 -4.34 -9.20
N GLU A 12 -2.22 -5.67 -9.27
CA GLU A 12 -1.94 -6.42 -10.51
C GLU A 12 -3.02 -6.22 -11.58
N SER A 13 -4.26 -5.96 -11.16
CA SER A 13 -5.37 -5.66 -12.08
C SER A 13 -5.15 -4.34 -12.83
N VAL A 14 -4.61 -3.32 -12.16
CA VAL A 14 -4.46 -1.97 -12.71
C VAL A 14 -3.03 -1.61 -13.11
N ALA A 15 -2.02 -2.26 -12.55
CA ALA A 15 -0.60 -1.99 -12.78
C ALA A 15 -0.10 -2.65 -14.06
N GLN A 16 0.89 -2.02 -14.70
CA GLN A 16 1.54 -2.60 -15.87
C GLN A 16 2.34 -3.87 -15.48
N PRO A 17 2.36 -4.91 -16.33
CA PRO A 17 3.07 -6.15 -16.05
C PRO A 17 4.57 -5.92 -15.76
N GLU A 18 5.19 -4.97 -16.46
CA GLU A 18 6.59 -4.59 -16.24
C GLU A 18 6.86 -4.14 -14.79
N ILE A 19 5.89 -3.45 -14.17
CA ILE A 19 6.00 -2.98 -12.78
C ILE A 19 5.72 -4.12 -11.80
N ILE A 20 4.74 -4.97 -12.11
CA ILE A 20 4.43 -6.15 -11.28
C ILE A 20 5.66 -7.07 -11.17
N GLU A 21 6.46 -7.20 -12.22
CA GLU A 21 7.68 -8.01 -12.22
C GLU A 21 8.90 -7.27 -11.62
N ALA A 22 8.94 -5.93 -11.71
CA ALA A 22 10.08 -5.14 -11.24
C ALA A 22 10.02 -4.75 -9.76
N VAL A 23 8.82 -4.58 -9.18
CA VAL A 23 8.65 -4.12 -7.79
C VAL A 23 7.75 -5.04 -6.98
N HIS A 24 8.03 -5.14 -5.68
CA HIS A 24 7.11 -5.79 -4.74
C HIS A 24 6.09 -4.77 -4.24
N PRO A 25 4.82 -4.82 -4.69
CA PRO A 25 3.84 -3.78 -4.38
C PRO A 25 3.62 -3.60 -2.88
N ILE A 26 3.66 -4.68 -2.10
CA ILE A 26 3.51 -4.62 -0.64
C ILE A 26 4.66 -3.86 0.00
N GLN A 27 5.91 -4.14 -0.41
CA GLN A 27 7.08 -3.50 0.18
C GLN A 27 7.15 -2.03 -0.24
N ASP A 28 6.90 -1.76 -1.52
CA ASP A 28 6.87 -0.41 -2.07
C ASP A 28 5.80 0.46 -1.41
N ALA A 29 4.57 -0.05 -1.29
CA ALA A 29 3.49 0.65 -0.62
C ALA A 29 3.76 0.85 0.87
N ALA A 30 4.23 -0.19 1.58
CA ALA A 30 4.55 -0.06 3.00
C ALA A 30 5.67 0.97 3.24
N HIS A 31 6.73 0.95 2.43
CA HIS A 31 7.84 1.88 2.55
C HIS A 31 7.40 3.32 2.26
N THR A 32 6.64 3.53 1.19
CA THR A 32 6.09 4.85 0.82
C THR A 32 5.19 5.39 1.92
N MET A 33 4.23 4.60 2.41
CA MET A 33 3.31 5.02 3.45
C MET A 33 3.99 5.27 4.80
N ASN A 34 5.02 4.48 5.17
CA ASN A 34 5.80 4.74 6.38
C ASN A 34 6.63 6.02 6.24
N GLN A 35 7.18 6.30 5.06
CA GLN A 35 8.01 7.48 4.83
C GLN A 35 7.19 8.77 4.80
N LEU A 36 5.98 8.72 4.24
CA LEU A 36 5.10 9.88 4.11
C LEU A 36 4.14 10.04 5.29
N GLU A 37 4.09 9.06 6.20
CA GLU A 37 3.09 8.98 7.28
C GLU A 37 1.65 9.04 6.74
N GLU A 38 1.44 8.51 5.52
CA GLU A 38 0.16 8.53 4.81
C GLU A 38 -0.54 7.16 4.87
N SER A 39 -1.86 7.22 4.82
CA SER A 39 -2.73 6.04 4.76
C SER A 39 -3.16 5.69 3.33
N GLU A 40 -2.61 6.38 2.34
CA GLU A 40 -2.98 6.24 0.93
C GLU A 40 -1.72 5.98 0.11
N TYR A 41 -1.81 5.04 -0.84
CA TYR A 41 -0.74 4.74 -1.77
C TYR A 41 -1.19 5.10 -3.18
N HIS A 42 -0.43 5.96 -3.85
CA HIS A 42 -0.77 6.49 -5.15
C HIS A 42 0.11 5.86 -6.22
N LEU A 43 -0.49 5.03 -7.07
CA LEU A 43 0.17 4.49 -8.26
C LEU A 43 0.01 5.49 -9.41
N THR A 44 1.11 6.11 -9.78
CA THR A 44 1.14 7.13 -10.84
C THR A 44 0.68 6.55 -12.18
N VAL A 45 -0.01 7.35 -12.99
CA VAL A 45 -0.44 7.05 -14.36
C VAL A 45 0.59 6.32 -15.23
N LYS A 46 1.89 6.60 -15.06
CA LYS A 46 2.98 5.96 -15.81
C LYS A 46 3.14 4.47 -15.52
N PHE A 47 2.58 3.99 -14.41
CA PHE A 47 2.71 2.63 -13.93
C PHE A 47 1.39 1.85 -14.02
N THR A 48 0.32 2.49 -14.50
CA THR A 48 -1.00 1.88 -14.66
C THR A 48 -1.29 1.53 -16.11
N ARG A 49 -2.08 0.48 -16.34
CA ARG A 49 -2.47 0.00 -17.68
C ARG A 49 -3.49 0.93 -18.33
N ASP A 50 -4.34 1.53 -17.50
CA ASP A 50 -5.44 2.40 -17.96
C ASP A 50 -4.97 3.85 -18.21
N SER A 51 -3.68 4.15 -17.98
CA SER A 51 -3.15 5.51 -18.03
C SER A 51 -3.94 6.48 -17.13
N GLN A 52 -4.32 6.01 -15.94
CA GLN A 52 -4.98 6.79 -14.90
C GLN A 52 -4.24 6.60 -13.57
N ASP A 53 -4.15 7.64 -12.76
CA ASP A 53 -3.68 7.51 -11.39
C ASP A 53 -4.63 6.60 -10.60
N LYS A 54 -4.07 5.68 -9.82
CA LYS A 54 -4.85 4.77 -8.98
C LYS A 54 -4.43 4.96 -7.53
N THR A 55 -5.41 5.24 -6.69
CA THR A 55 -5.20 5.39 -5.25
C THR A 55 -5.65 4.11 -4.57
N PHE A 56 -4.80 3.60 -3.68
CA PHE A 56 -5.08 2.46 -2.83
C PHE A 56 -5.16 2.96 -1.40
N GLN A 57 -6.31 2.73 -0.77
CA GLN A 57 -6.55 3.23 0.58
C GLN A 57 -6.23 2.16 1.61
N PHE A 58 -5.61 2.60 2.69
CA PHE A 58 -5.26 1.79 3.83
C PHE A 58 -5.81 2.45 5.10
N GLU A 59 -6.20 1.65 6.06
CA GLU A 59 -6.50 2.08 7.42
C GLU A 59 -5.25 1.85 8.27
N VAL A 60 -4.70 2.91 8.85
CA VAL A 60 -3.54 2.83 9.74
C VAL A 60 -4.02 2.73 11.17
N LYS A 61 -3.64 1.65 11.86
CA LYS A 61 -3.92 1.47 13.28
C LYS A 61 -2.62 1.45 14.06
N LYS A 62 -2.47 2.43 14.95
CA LYS A 62 -1.40 2.43 15.93
C LYS A 62 -1.64 1.33 16.95
N ARG A 63 -0.62 0.53 17.21
CA ARG A 63 -0.61 -0.46 18.29
C ARG A 63 0.68 -0.33 19.07
N GLU A 64 0.59 -0.60 20.37
CA GLU A 64 1.76 -0.64 21.24
C GLU A 64 2.68 -1.82 20.83
N LYS A 65 3.99 -1.57 20.82
CA LYS A 65 4.99 -2.64 20.70
C LYS A 65 4.87 -3.54 21.92
N THR A 66 4.96 -4.85 21.70
CA THR A 66 4.88 -5.85 22.78
C THR A 66 6.15 -5.87 23.66
N ASP A 67 7.24 -5.28 23.18
CA ASP A 67 8.55 -5.26 23.84
C ASP A 67 8.80 -3.97 24.64
N ASP A 68 8.25 -2.83 24.18
CA ASP A 68 8.41 -1.52 24.82
C ASP A 68 7.13 -0.69 24.60
N SER A 69 6.36 -0.47 25.67
CA SER A 69 5.07 0.26 25.63
C SER A 69 5.19 1.74 25.23
N SER A 70 6.41 2.25 25.07
CA SER A 70 6.64 3.64 24.66
C SER A 70 6.78 3.80 23.14
N GLU A 71 6.83 2.70 22.37
CA GLU A 71 6.88 2.74 20.91
C GLU A 71 5.55 2.24 20.31
N GLU A 72 4.96 3.07 19.44
CA GLU A 72 3.79 2.70 18.64
C GLU A 72 4.27 2.15 17.28
N ILE A 73 3.65 1.09 16.78
CA ILE A 73 3.86 0.61 15.42
C ILE A 73 2.58 0.78 14.60
N ASP A 74 2.76 1.20 13.35
CA ASP A 74 1.67 1.39 12.39
C ASP A 74 1.27 0.05 11.74
N ASP A 75 0.07 -0.44 12.08
CA ASP A 75 -0.53 -1.60 11.44
C ASP A 75 -1.40 -1.13 10.26
N TYR A 76 -0.85 -1.23 9.05
CA TYR A 76 -1.54 -0.87 7.80
C TYR A 76 -2.52 -1.97 7.37
N PHE A 77 -3.80 -1.63 7.20
CA PHE A 77 -4.87 -2.49 6.70
C PHE A 77 -5.36 -2.03 5.35
N TYR A 78 -5.23 -2.86 4.30
CA TYR A 78 -5.79 -2.50 3.00
C TYR A 78 -7.32 -2.51 3.03
N ILE A 79 -7.95 -1.37 2.69
CA ILE A 79 -9.42 -1.21 2.68
C ILE A 79 -10.02 -1.25 1.26
N GLY A 80 -9.25 -0.89 0.23
CA GLY A 80 -9.71 -0.97 -1.16
C GLY A 80 -9.06 0.06 -2.08
N LYS A 81 -9.47 0.07 -3.35
CA LYS A 81 -9.19 1.19 -4.27
C LYS A 81 -10.00 2.41 -3.83
N GLY A 82 -9.34 3.56 -3.75
CA GLY A 82 -10.02 4.85 -3.73
C GLY A 82 -10.70 5.10 -5.09
N GLU A 83 -11.89 5.71 -5.03
CA GLU A 83 -12.68 6.11 -6.22
C GLU A 83 -11.98 7.15 -7.10
#